data_AF-A0A7V9BRK1-F1
#
_entry.id   AF-A0A7V9BRK1-F1
#
_cell.length_a   1.000
_cell.length_b   1.000
_cell.length_c   1.000
_cell.angle_alpha   90.00
_cell.angle_beta   90.00
_cell.angle_gamma   90.00
#
_symmetry.space_group_name_H-M   'P 1'
#
loop_
_entity.id
_entity.type
_entity.pdbx_description
1 polymer ?
#
loop_
_entity_poly.entity_id
_entity_poly.type
_entity_poly.pdbx_seq_one_letter_code
_entity_poly.pdbx_strand_id
1 'polypeptide(L)'
;MPALSYRIGTHATFLETMRARLSSSDYPKLAELTTRDVNDDPAITLLDAWATVADVLTFYQERIANEGYLRIATELRSVQELARLVGYQPRPGVASSVYLAYTLDDNFKEEVIVPKGARSQSIPGPRELPQSFETSEDLKARARWNHLRPRMTQPQTAESIRQGDGKNAWIYLKGISTNLEPNGPLLIDFLGNDEPQFFRVKEVLPDSAADHTQVILQTESTRQVSGTAIMATKERLSFVEALGNL
;
A
#
# COMPACT_ATOMS: atom_id res chain seq x y z
N MET A 1 15.78 0.15 28.69
CA MET A 1 14.84 -0.82 28.08
C MET A 1 14.58 -1.93 29.08
N PRO A 2 13.39 -2.55 29.11
CA PRO A 2 13.12 -3.65 30.02
C PRO A 2 13.99 -4.87 29.65
N ALA A 3 14.75 -5.40 30.61
CA ALA A 3 15.55 -6.61 30.48
C ALA A 3 15.06 -7.65 31.49
N LEU A 4 15.20 -8.93 31.15
CA LEU A 4 15.02 -10.03 32.11
C LEU A 4 16.16 -9.97 33.12
N SER A 5 15.80 -9.83 34.41
CA SER A 5 16.77 -10.01 35.50
C SER A 5 16.93 -11.50 35.73
N TYR A 6 18.04 -12.06 35.25
CA TYR A 6 18.38 -13.48 35.35
C TYR A 6 19.69 -13.69 36.11
N ARG A 7 20.44 -12.62 36.40
CA ARG A 7 21.67 -12.69 37.16
C ARG A 7 21.42 -13.17 38.60
N ILE A 8 22.00 -14.31 38.96
CA ILE A 8 21.88 -14.91 40.31
C ILE A 8 22.68 -14.13 41.37
N GLY A 9 23.73 -13.41 40.96
CA GLY A 9 24.60 -12.65 41.86
C GLY A 9 25.70 -11.91 41.11
N THR A 10 26.51 -11.17 41.86
CA THR A 10 27.75 -10.54 41.40
C THR A 10 28.96 -11.21 42.04
N HIS A 11 30.16 -10.93 41.52
CA HIS A 11 31.43 -11.34 42.14
C HIS A 11 31.44 -11.16 43.66
N ALA A 12 31.09 -9.95 44.15
CA ALA A 12 31.08 -9.63 45.57
C ALA A 12 30.15 -10.57 46.37
N THR A 13 28.92 -10.78 45.89
CA THR A 13 27.96 -11.66 46.57
C THR A 13 28.40 -13.12 46.55
N PHE A 14 29.04 -13.59 45.47
CA PHE A 14 29.56 -14.95 45.39
C PHE A 14 30.75 -15.14 46.35
N LEU A 15 31.69 -14.20 46.37
CA LEU A 15 32.85 -14.25 47.25
C LEU A 15 32.43 -14.22 48.73
N GLU A 16 31.50 -13.33 49.08
CA GLU A 16 30.93 -13.25 50.43
C GLU A 16 30.27 -14.58 50.83
N THR A 17 29.42 -15.13 49.96
CA THR A 17 28.73 -16.40 50.22
C THR A 17 29.72 -17.56 50.39
N MET A 18 30.75 -17.64 49.55
CA MET A 18 31.77 -18.69 49.66
C MET A 18 32.63 -18.54 50.92
N ARG A 19 33.00 -17.30 51.29
CA ARG A 19 33.73 -17.04 52.55
C ARG A 19 32.90 -17.40 53.78
N ALA A 20 31.60 -17.10 53.76
CA ALA A 20 30.68 -17.48 54.83
C ALA A 20 30.59 -19.01 54.97
N ARG A 21 30.58 -19.74 53.85
CA ARG A 21 30.51 -21.21 53.85
C ARG A 21 31.77 -21.92 54.35
N LEU A 22 32.95 -21.28 54.34
CA LEU A 22 34.17 -21.86 54.93
C LEU A 22 34.00 -22.17 56.43
N SER A 23 33.16 -21.41 57.14
CA SER A 23 32.89 -21.60 58.56
C SER A 23 31.56 -22.32 58.82
N SER A 24 30.92 -22.88 57.79
CA SER A 24 29.67 -23.62 57.93
C SER A 24 29.89 -24.98 58.61
N SER A 25 28.95 -25.38 59.46
CA SER A 25 28.90 -26.71 60.06
C SER A 25 28.79 -27.84 59.02
N ASP A 26 28.34 -27.53 57.81
CA ASP A 26 28.18 -28.50 56.72
C ASP A 26 29.53 -28.98 56.17
N TYR A 27 30.60 -28.20 56.38
CA TYR A 27 31.94 -28.48 55.87
C TYR A 27 33.00 -28.39 56.98
N PRO A 28 32.97 -29.31 57.96
CA PRO A 28 33.80 -29.19 59.16
C PRO A 28 35.31 -29.19 58.87
N LYS A 29 35.77 -29.85 57.80
CA LYS A 29 37.18 -29.83 57.37
C LYS A 29 37.64 -28.48 56.83
N LEU A 30 36.72 -27.64 56.34
CA LEU A 30 37.07 -26.31 55.83
C LEU A 30 37.16 -25.26 56.95
N ALA A 31 36.64 -25.56 58.14
CA ALA A 31 36.77 -24.70 59.31
C ALA A 31 38.22 -24.52 59.78
N GLU A 32 39.11 -25.45 59.39
CA GLU A 32 40.55 -25.37 59.63
C GLU A 32 41.22 -24.22 58.84
N LEU A 33 40.56 -23.67 57.80
CA LEU A 33 41.02 -22.51 57.03
C LEU A 33 40.68 -21.21 57.77
N THR A 34 41.53 -20.83 58.72
CA THR A 34 41.33 -19.67 59.59
C THR A 34 41.89 -18.37 59.02
N THR A 35 42.86 -18.43 58.11
CA THR A 35 43.44 -17.25 57.47
C THR A 35 42.41 -16.59 56.55
N ARG A 36 42.37 -15.25 56.55
CA ARG A 36 41.41 -14.45 55.77
C ARG A 36 42.06 -13.28 55.04
N ASP A 37 43.39 -13.30 54.93
CA ASP A 37 44.13 -12.28 54.19
C ASP A 37 43.98 -12.51 52.68
N VAL A 38 43.73 -11.43 51.94
CA VAL A 38 43.52 -11.48 50.50
C VAL A 38 44.85 -11.64 49.75
N ASN A 39 45.96 -11.16 50.32
CA ASN A 39 47.24 -11.12 49.62
C ASN A 39 48.09 -12.37 49.84
N ASP A 40 47.89 -13.08 50.95
CA ASP A 40 48.77 -14.16 51.39
C ASP A 40 48.08 -15.52 51.52
N ASP A 41 46.75 -15.61 51.35
CA ASP A 41 46.01 -16.86 51.44
C ASP A 41 45.61 -17.42 50.05
N PRO A 42 46.22 -18.54 49.62
CA PRO A 42 45.83 -19.21 48.37
C PRO A 42 44.37 -19.66 48.34
N ALA A 43 43.78 -20.01 49.49
CA ALA A 43 42.38 -20.43 49.57
C ALA A 43 41.44 -19.26 49.27
N ILE A 44 41.71 -18.07 49.81
CA ILE A 44 40.93 -16.87 49.52
C ILE A 44 41.10 -16.43 48.07
N THR A 45 42.32 -16.50 47.54
CA THR A 45 42.59 -16.23 46.11
C THR A 45 41.82 -17.19 45.20
N LEU A 46 41.74 -18.49 45.56
CA LEU A 46 40.95 -19.46 44.82
C LEU A 46 39.45 -19.13 44.83
N LEU A 47 38.92 -18.71 45.98
CA LEU A 47 37.52 -18.27 46.06
C LEU A 47 37.25 -17.01 45.23
N ASP A 48 38.19 -16.06 45.20
CA ASP A 48 38.09 -14.85 44.37
C ASP A 48 38.09 -15.19 42.87
N ALA A 49 38.97 -16.10 42.46
CA ALA A 49 38.99 -16.61 41.09
C ALA A 49 37.65 -17.28 40.71
N TRP A 50 37.09 -18.13 41.60
CA TRP A 50 35.80 -18.75 41.34
C TRP A 50 34.65 -17.73 41.33
N ALA A 51 34.69 -16.71 42.18
CA ALA A 51 33.69 -15.65 42.18
C ALA A 51 33.70 -14.89 40.84
N THR A 52 34.88 -14.68 40.26
CA THR A 52 35.04 -14.04 38.94
C THR A 52 34.43 -14.90 37.83
N VAL A 53 34.73 -16.21 37.81
CA VAL A 53 34.15 -17.10 36.80
C VAL A 53 32.62 -17.17 36.95
N ALA A 54 32.10 -17.26 38.18
CA ALA A 54 30.66 -17.25 38.43
C ALA A 54 29.99 -15.96 37.94
N ASP A 55 30.61 -14.79 38.16
CA ASP A 55 30.12 -13.48 37.71
C ASP A 55 30.04 -13.35 36.19
N VAL A 56 31.03 -13.89 35.48
CA VAL A 56 31.08 -13.92 34.02
C VAL A 56 30.04 -14.89 33.45
N LEU A 57 29.91 -16.08 34.05
CA LEU A 57 28.93 -17.07 33.59
C LEU A 57 27.50 -16.55 33.74
N THR A 58 27.16 -15.99 34.89
CA THR A 58 25.80 -15.45 35.13
C THR A 58 25.50 -14.25 34.24
N PHE A 59 26.50 -13.43 33.92
CA PHE A 59 26.36 -12.35 32.94
C PHE A 59 26.00 -12.87 31.54
N TYR A 60 26.74 -13.87 31.03
CA TYR A 60 26.46 -14.43 29.71
C TYR A 60 25.13 -15.19 29.69
N GLN A 61 24.77 -15.88 30.76
CA GLN A 61 23.47 -16.55 30.86
C GLN A 61 22.32 -15.54 30.78
N GLU A 62 22.42 -14.40 31.47
CA GLU A 62 21.41 -13.34 31.35
C GLU A 62 21.32 -12.80 29.92
N ARG A 63 22.45 -12.57 29.24
CA ARG A 63 22.43 -12.12 27.84
C ARG A 63 21.77 -13.15 26.92
N ILE A 64 22.12 -14.44 27.05
CA ILE A 64 21.50 -15.53 26.28
C ILE A 64 20.00 -15.62 26.56
N ALA A 65 19.59 -15.51 27.83
CA ALA A 65 18.18 -15.56 28.20
C ALA A 65 17.38 -14.40 27.60
N ASN A 66 17.94 -13.19 27.59
CA ASN A 66 17.32 -12.03 26.96
C ASN A 66 17.15 -12.19 25.43
N GLU A 67 18.13 -12.79 24.76
CA GLU A 67 18.04 -13.12 23.32
C GLU A 67 16.98 -14.20 23.01
N GLY A 68 16.54 -14.98 23.99
CA GLY A 68 15.51 -16.00 23.85
C GLY A 68 14.07 -15.47 23.77
N TYR A 69 13.83 -14.17 23.99
CA TYR A 69 12.50 -13.58 23.98
C TYR A 69 12.39 -12.43 22.97
N LEU A 70 11.38 -12.48 22.09
CA LEU A 70 11.24 -11.53 20.97
C LEU A 70 11.18 -10.07 21.43
N ARG A 71 10.60 -9.81 22.61
CA ARG A 71 10.47 -8.46 23.18
C ARG A 71 11.81 -7.86 23.61
N ILE A 72 12.80 -8.69 23.92
CA ILE A 72 14.03 -8.29 24.61
C ILE A 72 15.29 -8.60 23.79
N ALA A 73 15.20 -9.49 22.82
CA ALA A 73 16.28 -9.82 21.90
C ALA A 73 16.79 -8.56 21.17
N THR A 74 18.11 -8.40 21.14
CA THR A 74 18.78 -7.26 20.51
C THR A 74 19.50 -7.64 19.23
N GLU A 75 19.95 -8.90 19.13
CA GLU A 75 20.61 -9.39 17.93
C GLU A 75 19.58 -9.68 16.83
N LEU A 76 19.83 -9.15 15.63
CA LEU A 76 18.93 -9.33 14.48
C LEU A 76 18.68 -10.81 14.17
N ARG A 77 19.71 -11.65 14.33
CA ARG A 77 19.61 -13.10 14.11
C ARG A 77 18.62 -13.75 15.08
N SER A 78 18.69 -13.42 16.38
CA SER A 78 17.78 -13.97 17.39
C SER A 78 16.34 -13.60 17.07
N VAL A 79 16.08 -12.33 16.74
CA VAL A 79 14.75 -11.85 16.34
C VAL A 79 14.22 -12.60 15.12
N GLN A 80 15.06 -12.82 14.11
CA GLN A 80 14.69 -13.57 12.90
C GLN A 80 14.34 -15.02 13.22
N GLU A 81 15.17 -15.74 13.98
CA GLU A 81 14.90 -17.14 14.32
C GLU A 81 13.65 -17.28 15.20
N LEU A 82 13.46 -16.37 16.18
CA LEU A 82 12.24 -16.34 17.00
C LEU A 82 10.98 -16.05 16.18
N ALA A 83 11.06 -15.13 15.20
CA ALA A 83 9.92 -14.84 14.36
C ALA A 83 9.59 -16.00 13.39
N ARG A 84 10.60 -16.76 12.95
CA ARG A 84 10.39 -17.96 12.12
C ARG A 84 9.61 -19.05 12.84
N LEU A 85 9.71 -19.15 14.18
CA LEU A 85 8.92 -20.11 14.96
C LEU A 85 7.41 -19.86 14.85
N VAL A 86 6.98 -18.62 14.63
CA VAL A 86 5.56 -18.27 14.39
C VAL A 86 5.19 -18.20 12.91
N GLY A 87 6.05 -18.71 12.02
CA GLY A 87 5.85 -18.69 10.58
C GLY A 87 6.08 -17.32 9.93
N TYR A 88 6.62 -16.34 10.66
CA TYR A 88 6.95 -15.04 10.10
C TYR A 88 8.39 -15.01 9.62
N GLN A 89 8.57 -14.71 8.33
CA GLN A 89 9.87 -14.42 7.74
C GLN A 89 9.91 -12.96 7.32
N PRO A 90 10.83 -12.13 7.85
CA PRO A 90 11.00 -10.76 7.39
C PRO A 90 11.24 -10.73 5.87
N ARG A 91 10.66 -9.73 5.19
CA ARG A 91 10.84 -9.59 3.75
C ARG A 91 12.34 -9.44 3.45
N PRO A 92 12.87 -10.23 2.49
CA PRO A 92 14.24 -10.05 2.05
C PRO A 92 14.42 -8.66 1.43
N GLY A 93 15.68 -8.22 1.26
CA GLY A 93 15.96 -7.04 0.47
C GLY A 93 15.34 -7.20 -0.93
N VAL A 94 14.51 -6.25 -1.33
CA VAL A 94 13.86 -6.23 -2.65
C VAL A 94 14.58 -5.26 -3.57
N ALA A 95 14.73 -5.63 -4.84
CA ALA A 95 15.21 -4.72 -5.86
C ALA A 95 14.14 -3.68 -6.22
N SER A 96 14.55 -2.52 -6.73
CA SER A 96 13.63 -1.57 -7.34
C SER A 96 13.08 -2.15 -8.66
N SER A 97 11.84 -1.81 -9.00
CA SER A 97 11.19 -2.20 -10.25
C SER A 97 10.65 -0.96 -10.94
N VAL A 98 10.88 -0.86 -12.25
CA VAL A 98 10.47 0.27 -13.09
C VAL A 98 9.93 -0.25 -14.42
N TYR A 99 9.03 0.51 -15.04
CA TYR A 99 8.58 0.23 -16.40
C TYR A 99 9.47 0.98 -17.39
N LEU A 100 10.03 0.23 -18.35
CA LEU A 100 10.83 0.80 -19.43
C LEU A 100 10.09 0.60 -20.76
N ALA A 101 9.96 1.68 -21.53
CA ALA A 101 9.41 1.65 -22.87
C ALA A 101 10.56 1.63 -23.89
N TYR A 102 10.49 0.72 -24.85
CA TYR A 102 11.42 0.64 -25.97
C TYR A 102 10.73 1.16 -27.23
N THR A 103 11.35 2.13 -27.89
CA THR A 103 10.97 2.52 -29.25
C THR A 103 11.88 1.76 -30.22
N LEU A 104 11.28 0.92 -31.07
CA LEU A 104 12.05 0.16 -32.06
C LEU A 104 12.25 0.99 -33.32
N ASP A 105 13.32 0.73 -34.06
CA ASP A 105 13.51 1.32 -35.39
C ASP A 105 12.47 0.75 -36.38
N ASP A 106 11.89 1.61 -37.23
CA ASP A 106 10.85 1.24 -38.19
C ASP A 106 11.32 0.25 -39.26
N ASN A 107 12.64 0.06 -39.40
CA ASN A 107 13.23 -0.96 -40.27
C ASN A 107 12.93 -2.40 -39.80
N PHE A 108 12.58 -2.60 -38.53
CA PHE A 108 12.19 -3.90 -37.98
C PHE A 108 10.72 -4.22 -38.30
N LYS A 109 10.49 -4.95 -39.40
CA LYS A 109 9.13 -5.34 -39.85
C LYS A 109 8.52 -6.49 -39.06
N GLU A 110 9.34 -7.37 -38.52
CA GLU A 110 8.94 -8.56 -37.77
C GLU A 110 9.09 -8.36 -36.25
N GLU A 111 8.59 -9.34 -35.48
CA GLU A 111 8.78 -9.36 -34.03
C GLU A 111 10.26 -9.54 -33.66
N VAL A 112 10.74 -8.72 -32.74
CA VAL A 112 12.11 -8.75 -32.18
C VAL A 112 12.02 -9.06 -30.70
N ILE A 113 12.93 -9.88 -30.20
CA ILE A 113 13.02 -10.22 -28.78
C ILE A 113 14.07 -9.32 -28.13
N VAL A 114 13.67 -8.54 -27.13
CA VAL A 114 14.59 -7.93 -26.17
C VAL A 114 14.80 -8.97 -25.07
N PRO A 115 15.99 -9.57 -24.94
CA PRO A 115 16.20 -10.71 -24.06
C PRO A 115 16.12 -10.29 -22.59
N LYS A 116 15.70 -11.24 -21.74
CA LYS A 116 15.89 -11.14 -20.29
C LYS A 116 17.35 -10.80 -19.96
N GLY A 117 17.54 -9.90 -19.01
CA GLY A 117 18.88 -9.41 -18.64
C GLY A 117 19.40 -8.28 -19.53
N ALA A 118 18.63 -7.80 -20.52
CA ALA A 118 18.99 -6.61 -21.28
C ALA A 118 19.12 -5.42 -20.33
N ARG A 119 20.31 -4.78 -20.34
CA ARG A 119 20.67 -3.75 -19.37
C ARG A 119 20.18 -2.37 -19.81
N SER A 120 19.68 -1.60 -18.85
CA SER A 120 19.39 -0.17 -18.96
C SER A 120 20.00 0.56 -17.77
N GLN A 121 20.37 1.82 -17.96
CA GLN A 121 20.95 2.64 -16.89
C GLN A 121 20.15 3.94 -16.74
N SER A 122 19.93 4.35 -15.50
CA SER A 122 19.38 5.68 -15.24
C SER A 122 20.39 6.76 -15.60
N ILE A 123 19.88 7.92 -16.01
CA ILE A 123 20.67 9.14 -16.12
C ILE A 123 20.68 9.77 -14.72
N PRO A 124 21.82 9.79 -14.00
CA PRO A 124 21.86 10.29 -12.63
C PRO A 124 21.70 11.81 -12.57
N GLY A 125 21.12 12.32 -11.49
CA GLY A 125 21.17 13.74 -11.14
C GLY A 125 22.54 14.18 -10.59
N PRO A 126 22.72 15.49 -10.29
CA PRO A 126 23.95 15.98 -9.68
C PRO A 126 24.23 15.29 -8.33
N ARG A 127 25.43 14.71 -8.17
CA ARG A 127 25.87 13.92 -7.00
C ARG A 127 25.17 12.56 -6.82
N GLU A 128 24.52 12.04 -7.86
CA GLU A 128 24.00 10.67 -7.87
C GLU A 128 24.89 9.74 -8.71
N LEU A 129 24.81 8.44 -8.44
CA LEU A 129 25.45 7.40 -9.24
C LEU A 129 24.41 6.77 -10.19
N PRO A 130 24.78 6.38 -11.43
CA PRO A 130 23.89 5.65 -12.32
C PRO A 130 23.38 4.37 -11.66
N GLN A 131 22.08 4.12 -11.74
CA GLN A 131 21.46 2.86 -11.31
C GLN A 131 21.30 1.95 -12.52
N SER A 132 21.75 0.71 -12.39
CA SER A 132 21.60 -0.31 -13.43
C SER A 132 20.32 -1.10 -13.22
N PHE A 133 19.56 -1.28 -14.29
CA PHE A 133 18.37 -2.10 -14.37
C PHE A 133 18.54 -3.16 -15.45
N GLU A 134 17.73 -4.21 -15.36
CA GLU A 134 17.67 -5.26 -16.38
C GLU A 134 16.24 -5.70 -16.63
N THR A 135 15.96 -6.15 -17.86
CA THR A 135 14.65 -6.71 -18.20
C THR A 135 14.44 -8.03 -17.48
N SER A 136 13.31 -8.20 -16.79
CA SER A 136 13.01 -9.38 -15.98
C SER A 136 12.66 -10.63 -16.79
N GLU A 137 12.21 -10.46 -18.03
CA GLU A 137 11.77 -11.51 -18.95
C GLU A 137 12.02 -11.13 -20.41
N ASP A 138 11.89 -12.09 -21.32
CA ASP A 138 12.00 -11.84 -22.76
C ASP A 138 10.82 -10.99 -23.24
N LEU A 139 11.10 -9.78 -23.72
CA LEU A 139 10.08 -8.88 -24.24
C LEU A 139 9.98 -9.03 -25.76
N LYS A 140 8.82 -9.51 -26.22
CA LYS A 140 8.44 -9.55 -27.63
C LYS A 140 8.00 -8.16 -28.09
N ALA A 141 8.91 -7.45 -28.74
CA ALA A 141 8.69 -6.09 -29.20
C ALA A 141 8.44 -6.05 -30.72
N ARG A 142 7.62 -5.10 -31.17
CA ARG A 142 7.24 -4.93 -32.57
C ARG A 142 7.23 -3.44 -32.91
N ALA A 143 7.91 -3.01 -33.98
CA ALA A 143 7.97 -1.60 -34.35
C ALA A 143 6.56 -1.00 -34.62
N ARG A 144 5.64 -1.79 -35.19
CA ARG A 144 4.23 -1.39 -35.38
C ARG A 144 3.51 -0.98 -34.09
N TRP A 145 4.04 -1.34 -32.92
CA TRP A 145 3.48 -0.99 -31.62
C TRP A 145 3.96 0.36 -31.06
N ASN A 146 5.04 0.95 -31.60
CA ASN A 146 5.51 2.28 -31.22
C ASN A 146 4.39 3.35 -31.35
N HIS A 147 3.52 3.16 -32.34
CA HIS A 147 2.45 4.10 -32.68
C HIS A 147 1.05 3.61 -32.26
N LEU A 148 0.95 2.55 -31.45
CA LEU A 148 -0.35 2.15 -30.91
C LEU A 148 -0.90 3.28 -30.03
N ARG A 149 -1.99 3.88 -30.48
CA ARG A 149 -2.73 4.86 -29.71
C ARG A 149 -3.85 4.17 -28.93
N PRO A 150 -4.09 4.56 -27.67
CA PRO A 150 -5.29 4.12 -26.98
C PRO A 150 -6.53 4.56 -27.78
N ARG A 151 -7.61 3.81 -27.64
CA ARG A 151 -8.89 4.18 -28.23
C ARG A 151 -9.40 5.43 -27.51
N MET A 152 -9.36 6.56 -28.19
CA MET A 152 -9.75 7.86 -27.60
C MET A 152 -11.26 8.08 -27.57
N THR A 153 -12.04 7.33 -28.35
CA THR A 153 -13.49 7.51 -28.46
C THR A 153 -14.25 6.19 -28.43
N GLN A 154 -15.43 6.21 -27.82
CA GLN A 154 -16.37 5.11 -27.80
C GLN A 154 -17.76 5.64 -28.21
N PRO A 155 -18.60 4.86 -28.91
CA PRO A 155 -19.98 5.22 -29.16
C PRO A 155 -20.74 5.49 -27.87
N GLN A 156 -21.56 6.54 -27.86
CA GLN A 156 -22.48 6.79 -26.76
C GLN A 156 -23.68 5.86 -26.88
N THR A 157 -23.85 4.99 -25.88
CA THR A 157 -25.03 4.13 -25.74
C THR A 157 -26.00 4.71 -24.73
N ALA A 158 -27.27 4.28 -24.76
CA ALA A 158 -28.26 4.66 -23.75
C ALA A 158 -27.78 4.39 -22.32
N GLU A 159 -27.12 3.25 -22.11
CA GLU A 159 -26.52 2.90 -20.83
C GLU A 159 -25.42 3.88 -20.43
N SER A 160 -24.48 4.19 -21.33
CA SER A 160 -23.39 5.14 -21.05
C SER A 160 -23.88 6.56 -20.74
N ILE A 161 -24.99 6.98 -21.36
CA ILE A 161 -25.58 8.29 -21.14
C ILE A 161 -26.29 8.32 -19.78
N ARG A 162 -27.09 7.29 -19.47
CA ARG A 162 -27.85 7.20 -18.21
C ARG A 162 -26.95 7.00 -17.00
N GLN A 163 -25.91 6.17 -17.12
CA GLN A 163 -24.97 5.90 -16.01
C GLN A 163 -23.93 7.00 -15.84
N GLY A 164 -23.48 7.60 -16.95
CA GLY A 164 -22.50 8.68 -16.96
C GLY A 164 -21.25 8.42 -16.11
N ASP A 165 -21.01 9.28 -15.11
CA ASP A 165 -19.90 9.17 -14.14
C ASP A 165 -20.24 8.32 -12.89
N GLY A 166 -21.39 7.64 -12.91
CA GLY A 166 -21.98 6.90 -11.79
C GLY A 166 -22.79 7.75 -10.82
N LYS A 167 -22.81 9.09 -10.97
CA LYS A 167 -23.58 10.02 -10.14
C LYS A 167 -24.54 10.89 -10.96
N ASN A 168 -24.11 11.31 -12.15
CA ASN A 168 -24.86 12.13 -13.07
C ASN A 168 -24.88 11.44 -14.45
N ALA A 169 -26.04 11.48 -15.10
CA ALA A 169 -26.15 11.16 -16.51
C ALA A 169 -25.47 12.27 -17.34
N TRP A 170 -24.88 11.93 -18.49
CA TRP A 170 -24.22 12.92 -19.34
C TRP A 170 -24.23 12.52 -20.83
N ILE A 171 -24.10 13.48 -21.73
CA ILE A 171 -24.02 13.24 -23.18
C ILE A 171 -23.00 14.18 -23.82
N TYR A 172 -22.35 13.76 -24.90
CA TYR A 172 -21.45 14.61 -25.68
C TYR A 172 -22.20 15.05 -26.94
N LEU A 173 -22.26 16.34 -27.17
CA LEU A 173 -22.81 16.91 -28.40
C LEU A 173 -21.65 17.43 -29.26
N LYS A 174 -21.75 17.26 -30.58
CA LYS A 174 -20.72 17.74 -31.50
C LYS A 174 -20.70 19.28 -31.53
N GLY A 175 -19.49 19.85 -31.51
CA GLY A 175 -19.26 21.30 -31.51
C GLY A 175 -19.30 21.94 -30.12
N ILE A 176 -18.91 23.21 -30.07
CA ILE A 176 -18.83 24.02 -28.83
C ILE A 176 -19.99 25.02 -28.65
N SER A 177 -20.83 25.20 -29.67
CA SER A 177 -21.94 26.15 -29.68
C SER A 177 -23.28 25.43 -29.64
N THR A 178 -23.59 24.82 -28.50
CA THR A 178 -24.85 24.04 -28.32
C THR A 178 -26.06 24.91 -27.97
N ASN A 179 -25.85 26.18 -27.58
CA ASN A 179 -26.89 27.09 -27.06
C ASN A 179 -27.76 26.48 -25.95
N LEU A 180 -27.20 25.53 -25.18
CA LEU A 180 -27.86 24.93 -24.04
C LEU A 180 -27.55 25.74 -22.78
N GLU A 181 -28.60 26.08 -22.04
CA GLU A 181 -28.49 26.76 -20.75
C GLU A 181 -28.75 25.77 -19.59
N PRO A 182 -28.16 25.99 -18.40
CA PRO A 182 -28.54 25.25 -17.21
C PRO A 182 -30.06 25.30 -16.95
N ASN A 183 -30.64 24.17 -16.54
CA ASN A 183 -32.08 23.88 -16.46
C ASN A 183 -32.84 23.84 -17.80
N GLY A 184 -32.16 23.99 -18.93
CA GLY A 184 -32.76 23.84 -20.25
C GLY A 184 -33.35 22.43 -20.48
N PRO A 185 -34.50 22.33 -21.18
CA PRO A 185 -35.09 21.04 -21.52
C PRO A 185 -34.27 20.33 -22.61
N LEU A 186 -34.03 19.03 -22.43
CA LEU A 186 -33.40 18.17 -23.44
C LEU A 186 -34.18 16.87 -23.56
N LEU A 187 -34.70 16.57 -24.75
CA LEU A 187 -35.32 15.28 -25.04
C LEU A 187 -34.30 14.40 -25.78
N ILE A 188 -34.02 13.23 -25.23
CA ILE A 188 -33.12 12.25 -25.84
C ILE A 188 -33.96 11.06 -26.31
N ASP A 189 -33.99 10.85 -27.62
CA ASP A 189 -34.48 9.63 -28.23
C ASP A 189 -33.31 8.64 -28.36
N PHE A 190 -33.38 7.55 -27.59
CA PHE A 190 -32.33 6.54 -27.56
C PHE A 190 -32.40 5.54 -28.73
N LEU A 191 -33.29 5.76 -29.71
CA LEU A 191 -33.47 4.95 -30.92
C LEU A 191 -33.55 3.45 -30.59
N GLY A 192 -34.75 3.00 -30.18
CA GLY A 192 -35.07 1.63 -29.80
C GLY A 192 -36.55 1.48 -29.42
N ASN A 193 -36.91 0.43 -28.67
CA ASN A 193 -38.25 0.29 -28.07
C ASN A 193 -38.44 1.16 -26.81
N ASP A 194 -37.46 1.99 -26.45
CA ASP A 194 -37.55 2.92 -25.34
C ASP A 194 -38.31 4.18 -25.77
N GLU A 195 -39.22 4.66 -24.92
CA GLU A 195 -39.84 5.97 -25.12
C GLU A 195 -38.79 7.09 -24.99
N PRO A 196 -38.90 8.18 -25.78
CA PRO A 196 -38.03 9.34 -25.64
C PRO A 196 -38.01 9.86 -24.21
N GLN A 197 -36.82 10.04 -23.64
CA GLN A 197 -36.68 10.44 -22.25
C GLN A 197 -36.35 11.92 -22.13
N PHE A 198 -37.10 12.60 -21.27
CA PHE A 198 -36.87 13.99 -20.94
C PHE A 198 -35.81 14.13 -19.85
N PHE A 199 -34.84 15.02 -20.09
CA PHE A 199 -33.81 15.42 -19.15
C PHE A 199 -33.75 16.94 -19.04
N ARG A 200 -33.19 17.43 -17.92
CA ARG A 200 -32.79 18.83 -17.78
C ARG A 200 -31.28 18.93 -17.78
N VAL A 201 -30.78 19.94 -18.46
CA VAL A 201 -29.36 20.28 -18.43
C VAL A 201 -29.00 20.74 -17.02
N LYS A 202 -28.02 20.09 -16.40
CA LYS A 202 -27.42 20.53 -15.14
C LYS A 202 -26.30 21.51 -15.43
N GLU A 203 -25.41 21.14 -16.35
CA GLU A 203 -24.19 21.87 -16.66
C GLU A 203 -23.75 21.58 -18.10
N VAL A 204 -23.10 22.56 -18.74
CA VAL A 204 -22.61 22.49 -20.13
C VAL A 204 -21.13 22.83 -20.12
N LEU A 205 -20.30 21.88 -20.53
CA LEU A 205 -18.84 21.97 -20.49
C LEU A 205 -18.31 21.83 -21.92
N PRO A 206 -18.07 22.93 -22.65
CA PRO A 206 -17.48 22.89 -23.98
C PRO A 206 -15.99 22.54 -23.91
N ASP A 207 -15.54 21.65 -24.78
CA ASP A 207 -14.13 21.29 -24.96
C ASP A 207 -13.72 21.61 -26.40
N SER A 208 -13.02 22.75 -26.55
CA SER A 208 -12.58 23.29 -27.83
C SER A 208 -11.44 22.49 -28.47
N ALA A 209 -10.67 21.72 -27.70
CA ALA A 209 -9.59 20.91 -28.23
C ALA A 209 -10.12 19.66 -28.95
N ALA A 210 -11.22 19.10 -28.45
CA ALA A 210 -11.85 17.89 -29.01
C ALA A 210 -13.10 18.17 -29.88
N ASP A 211 -13.50 19.43 -30.06
CA ASP A 211 -14.68 19.87 -30.85
C ASP A 211 -16.00 19.20 -30.42
N HIS A 212 -16.21 19.12 -29.09
CA HIS A 212 -17.44 18.59 -28.51
C HIS A 212 -17.81 19.33 -27.22
N THR A 213 -19.05 19.14 -26.78
CA THR A 213 -19.59 19.71 -25.54
C THR A 213 -20.13 18.60 -24.67
N GLN A 214 -19.62 18.48 -23.46
CA GLN A 214 -20.16 17.57 -22.45
C GLN A 214 -21.34 18.23 -21.74
N VAL A 215 -22.51 17.62 -21.84
CA VAL A 215 -23.73 18.09 -21.19
C VAL A 215 -24.04 17.15 -20.03
N ILE A 216 -23.94 17.65 -18.80
CA ILE A 216 -24.32 16.91 -17.61
C ILE A 216 -25.83 17.09 -17.42
N LEU A 217 -26.53 15.98 -17.23
CA LEU A 217 -27.97 15.92 -17.07
C LEU A 217 -28.34 15.81 -15.60
N GLN A 218 -29.46 16.41 -15.21
CA GLN A 218 -30.04 16.22 -13.89
C GLN A 218 -30.54 14.79 -13.79
N THR A 219 -29.96 14.00 -12.90
CA THR A 219 -30.56 12.75 -12.45
C THR A 219 -31.71 13.13 -11.53
N GLU A 220 -32.95 12.84 -11.95
CA GLU A 220 -34.08 12.98 -11.06
C GLU A 220 -33.79 12.08 -9.84
N SER A 221 -33.59 12.70 -8.68
CA SER A 221 -33.78 12.01 -7.41
C SER A 221 -35.19 11.44 -7.49
N THR A 222 -35.32 10.11 -7.49
CA THR A 222 -36.60 9.43 -7.35
C THR A 222 -37.23 9.94 -6.05
N ARG A 223 -37.99 11.04 -6.13
CA ARG A 223 -39.06 11.30 -5.19
C ARG A 223 -40.02 10.17 -5.46
N GLN A 224 -40.01 9.16 -4.59
CA GLN A 224 -41.18 8.32 -4.40
C GLN A 224 -42.34 9.26 -4.12
N VAL A 225 -43.13 9.53 -5.16
CA VAL A 225 -44.43 10.16 -5.01
C VAL A 225 -45.33 9.07 -4.46
N SER A 226 -45.28 8.89 -3.14
CA SER A 226 -46.42 8.35 -2.40
C SER A 226 -47.50 9.42 -2.44
N GLY A 227 -48.22 9.48 -3.55
CA GLY A 227 -49.25 10.47 -3.81
C GLY A 227 -50.35 9.83 -4.65
N THR A 228 -51.47 9.62 -4.00
CA THR A 228 -52.72 9.00 -4.46
C THR A 228 -53.07 9.38 -5.90
N ALA A 229 -53.43 8.37 -6.68
CA ALA A 229 -53.96 8.50 -8.03
C ALA A 229 -55.08 9.56 -8.08
N ILE A 230 -54.90 10.57 -8.93
CA ILE A 230 -56.00 11.34 -9.48
C ILE A 230 -56.08 10.96 -10.95
N MET A 231 -56.98 10.04 -11.26
CA MET A 231 -57.50 9.87 -12.61
C MET A 231 -58.15 11.19 -13.01
N ALA A 232 -57.58 11.88 -14.00
CA ALA A 232 -58.32 12.87 -14.77
C ALA A 232 -58.81 12.18 -16.05
N THR A 233 -60.11 11.93 -16.06
CA THR A 233 -60.88 11.26 -17.08
C THR A 233 -60.83 11.99 -18.42
N LYS A 234 -60.84 11.19 -19.48
CA LYS A 234 -60.95 11.59 -20.89
C LYS A 234 -62.35 12.16 -21.15
N GLU A 235 -62.47 13.45 -21.53
CA GLU A 235 -63.34 13.92 -22.63
C GLU A 235 -63.32 15.45 -22.86
N ARG A 236 -63.04 15.81 -24.13
CA ARG A 236 -63.46 16.99 -24.92
C ARG A 236 -63.36 18.41 -24.35
N LEU A 237 -62.61 19.27 -25.06
CA LEU A 237 -63.00 20.64 -25.51
C LEU A 237 -61.83 21.21 -26.35
N SER A 238 -61.83 20.95 -27.66
CA SER A 238 -62.19 21.87 -28.75
C SER A 238 -61.20 23.04 -28.96
N PHE A 239 -60.45 22.94 -30.06
CA PHE A 239 -59.87 24.07 -30.79
C PHE A 239 -60.91 25.19 -30.99
N VAL A 240 -60.55 26.43 -30.69
CA VAL A 240 -61.14 27.62 -31.34
C VAL A 240 -60.02 28.63 -31.59
N GLU A 241 -59.83 28.93 -32.88
CA GLU A 241 -58.99 29.99 -33.45
C GLU A 241 -59.38 31.38 -32.92
N ALA A 242 -58.39 32.24 -32.75
CA ALA A 242 -58.60 33.68 -32.67
C ALA A 242 -58.00 34.33 -33.92
N LEU A 243 -58.86 34.92 -34.75
CA LEU A 243 -58.51 36.04 -35.63
C LEU A 243 -59.63 37.08 -35.58
N GLY A 244 -59.21 38.34 -35.52
CA GLY A 244 -59.97 39.47 -35.03
C GLY A 244 -60.92 40.12 -36.03
N ASN A 245 -61.73 41.03 -35.50
CA ASN A 245 -61.78 42.45 -35.88
C ASN A 245 -62.91 43.16 -35.12
N LEU A 246 -62.53 44.15 -34.30
CA LEU A 246 -62.93 45.55 -34.40
C LEU A 246 -61.85 46.39 -33.71
#